data_AF-D2U128-F1
#
_entry.id   AF-D2U128-F1
#
_cell.length_a   1.000
_cell.length_b   1.000
_cell.length_c   1.000
_cell.angle_alpha   90.00
_cell.angle_beta   90.00
_cell.angle_gamma   90.00
#
_symmetry.space_group_name_H-M   'P 1'
#
loop_
_entity.id
_entity.type
_entity.pdbx_description
1 polymer ?
#
loop_
_entity_poly.entity_id
_entity_poly.type
_entity_poly.pdbx_seq_one_letter_code
_entity_poly.pdbx_strand_id
1 'polypeptide(L)'
;MPDHTDKVRASKLKTLRPRRHEIDFFIADEIELSSFRDEMASMEHPFFALKAGDTKVREYKNGSTTVTVRPAAQIGLATVFDKDIWIYAISKLQESINNNEPVSRTVCFTPYDFFVTTNRSKSGKSYDDLKKALRRLKGTTIETNIIYSEENIDTENFGFIDRWRVIEEKKGKLDIGMVEVTLPDWLYQALHKKKMLKISPDYFRIRKAIDRRIYEIVRKHCGNQGEFTISLEKLHLKTGSTALLKMFRHNIKQLDKANDLPDYSIRYDAKADMVIFNNRN
;
A
#
# COMPACT_ATOMS: atom_id res chain seq x y z
N MET A 1 -19.84 -23.89 -20.92
CA MET A 1 -19.96 -22.62 -21.66
C MET A 1 -19.22 -21.57 -20.86
N PRO A 2 -18.07 -21.04 -21.34
CA PRO A 2 -17.32 -20.04 -20.60
C PRO A 2 -18.16 -18.77 -20.49
N ASP A 3 -18.27 -18.23 -19.28
CA ASP A 3 -19.03 -17.03 -18.98
C ASP A 3 -18.40 -15.81 -19.70
N HIS A 4 -18.90 -15.51 -20.89
CA HIS A 4 -18.48 -14.36 -21.69
C HIS A 4 -18.87 -13.02 -21.06
N THR A 5 -19.73 -13.00 -20.02
CA THR A 5 -20.21 -11.80 -19.35
C THR A 5 -19.16 -11.19 -18.41
N ASP A 6 -18.33 -12.03 -17.78
CA ASP A 6 -17.25 -11.56 -16.89
C ASP A 6 -16.05 -10.95 -17.63
N LYS A 7 -15.69 -11.49 -18.80
CA LYS A 7 -14.62 -10.92 -19.63
C LYS A 7 -14.96 -9.54 -20.18
N VAL A 8 -16.24 -9.28 -20.48
CA VAL A 8 -16.70 -7.96 -20.99
C VAL A 8 -16.78 -6.91 -19.86
N ARG A 9 -17.10 -7.31 -18.62
CA ARG A 9 -17.05 -6.40 -17.45
C ARG A 9 -15.63 -5.99 -17.08
N ALA A 10 -14.67 -6.90 -17.15
CA ALA A 10 -13.26 -6.62 -16.84
C ALA A 10 -12.62 -5.58 -17.81
N SER A 11 -13.14 -5.44 -19.03
CA SER A 11 -12.57 -4.57 -20.08
C SER A 11 -12.98 -3.09 -19.99
N LYS A 12 -13.92 -2.72 -19.10
CA LYS A 12 -14.46 -1.33 -18.99
C LYS A 12 -14.12 -0.59 -17.69
N LEU A 13 -13.27 -1.15 -16.83
CA LEU A 13 -12.87 -0.49 -15.58
C LEU A 13 -11.89 0.67 -15.86
N LYS A 14 -12.28 1.89 -15.49
CA LYS A 14 -11.51 3.13 -15.69
C LYS A 14 -10.44 3.32 -14.60
N THR A 15 -10.70 2.84 -13.38
CA THR A 15 -9.81 2.98 -12.22
C THR A 15 -8.76 1.87 -12.16
N LEU A 16 -9.03 0.68 -12.69
CA LEU A 16 -8.14 -0.48 -12.60
C LEU A 16 -7.34 -0.71 -13.88
N ARG A 17 -6.02 -0.94 -13.76
CA ARG A 17 -5.19 -1.52 -14.82
C ARG A 17 -5.73 -2.91 -15.18
N PRO A 18 -5.56 -3.35 -16.43
CA PRO A 18 -5.82 -4.75 -16.77
C PRO A 18 -4.95 -5.66 -15.91
N ARG A 19 -5.42 -6.88 -15.65
CA ARG A 19 -4.55 -7.95 -15.14
C ARG A 19 -3.50 -8.22 -16.21
N ARG A 20 -2.22 -8.12 -15.83
CA ARG A 20 -1.07 -8.26 -16.74
C ARG A 20 -0.57 -9.69 -16.80
N HIS A 21 -0.82 -10.44 -15.75
CA HIS A 21 -0.37 -11.81 -15.60
C HIS A 21 -1.62 -12.64 -15.29
N GLU A 22 -1.93 -13.60 -16.16
CA GLU A 22 -2.79 -14.72 -15.79
C GLU A 22 -1.96 -15.62 -14.88
N ILE A 23 -2.52 -16.06 -13.75
CA ILE A 23 -1.85 -16.98 -12.82
C ILE A 23 -1.94 -18.38 -13.44
N ASP A 24 -1.29 -18.56 -14.59
CA ASP A 24 -1.47 -19.77 -15.42
C ASP A 24 -0.34 -20.80 -15.23
N PHE A 25 0.62 -20.57 -14.34
CA PHE A 25 1.64 -21.56 -14.04
C PHE A 25 2.02 -21.57 -12.55
N PHE A 26 1.95 -22.78 -11.98
CA PHE A 26 2.42 -23.11 -10.65
C PHE A 26 3.96 -23.02 -10.64
N ILE A 27 4.49 -21.92 -10.14
CA ILE A 27 5.87 -21.86 -9.67
C ILE A 27 5.78 -22.18 -8.18
N ALA A 28 6.34 -23.31 -7.77
CA ALA A 28 6.51 -23.65 -6.36
C ALA A 28 7.54 -22.69 -5.73
N ASP A 29 7.10 -21.46 -5.48
CA ASP A 29 7.78 -20.53 -4.57
C ASP A 29 7.50 -21.01 -3.13
N GLU A 30 8.46 -20.89 -2.21
CA GLU A 30 8.40 -21.59 -0.90
C GLU A 30 7.20 -21.18 -0.03
N ILE A 31 6.50 -20.08 -0.35
CA ILE A 31 5.31 -19.59 0.38
C ILE A 31 4.30 -18.98 -0.60
N GLU A 32 3.17 -19.65 -0.80
CA GLU A 32 2.06 -19.14 -1.62
C GLU A 32 1.23 -18.11 -0.85
N LEU A 33 1.07 -16.89 -1.37
CA LEU A 33 0.30 -15.85 -0.70
C LEU A 33 -1.20 -16.10 -0.84
N SER A 34 -1.84 -16.55 0.23
CA SER A 34 -3.30 -16.73 0.28
C SER A 34 -4.06 -15.39 0.20
N SER A 35 -3.43 -14.32 0.70
CA SER A 35 -4.05 -13.01 0.80
C SER A 35 -3.05 -11.90 1.12
N PHE A 36 -3.35 -10.69 0.65
CA PHE A 36 -2.51 -9.52 0.93
C PHE A 36 -2.87 -8.87 2.26
N ARG A 37 -1.87 -8.31 2.93
CA ARG A 37 -1.98 -7.60 4.21
C ARG A 37 -1.37 -6.21 4.12
N ASP A 38 -2.07 -5.27 4.73
CA ASP A 38 -1.61 -3.89 4.85
C ASP A 38 -1.73 -3.39 6.29
N GLU A 39 -0.84 -2.48 6.67
CA GLU A 39 -0.67 -1.98 8.03
C GLU A 39 -1.68 -0.84 8.30
N MET A 40 -2.45 -0.99 9.37
CA MET A 40 -3.62 -0.16 9.71
C MET A 40 -3.34 1.36 9.87
N ALA A 41 -2.25 1.78 10.51
CA ALA A 41 -1.94 3.19 10.72
C ALA A 41 -1.52 3.88 9.43
N SER A 42 -0.71 3.22 8.61
CA SER A 42 -0.33 3.69 7.28
C SER A 42 -1.53 3.74 6.34
N MET A 43 -2.55 2.90 6.54
CA MET A 43 -3.84 3.01 5.85
C MET A 43 -4.68 4.20 6.34
N GLU A 44 -4.58 4.56 7.61
CA GLU A 44 -5.38 5.65 8.20
C GLU A 44 -4.81 7.05 7.97
N HIS A 45 -3.47 7.18 7.98
CA HIS A 45 -2.76 8.45 7.98
C HIS A 45 -1.79 8.57 6.79
N PRO A 46 -1.44 9.79 6.34
CA PRO A 46 -0.73 10.00 5.08
C PRO A 46 0.79 9.81 5.19
N PHE A 47 1.21 8.57 5.47
CA PHE A 47 2.63 8.18 5.58
C PHE A 47 3.34 8.34 4.22
N PHE A 48 2.66 7.95 3.14
CA PHE A 48 3.23 7.93 1.80
C PHE A 48 2.79 9.13 0.96
N ALA A 49 3.67 9.60 0.07
CA ALA A 49 3.35 10.63 -0.90
C ALA A 49 2.48 10.11 -2.06
N LEU A 50 1.68 11.00 -2.64
CA LEU A 50 0.85 10.69 -3.81
C LEU A 50 1.60 10.84 -5.15
N LYS A 51 2.80 11.42 -5.13
CA LYS A 51 3.62 11.67 -6.32
C LYS A 51 5.11 11.50 -5.99
N ALA A 52 5.84 10.89 -6.92
CA ALA A 52 7.30 10.79 -6.82
C ALA A 52 7.97 12.17 -6.97
N GLY A 53 9.10 12.35 -6.29
CA GLY A 53 9.85 13.62 -6.28
C GLY A 53 9.23 14.69 -5.36
N ASP A 54 8.28 14.32 -4.50
CA ASP A 54 7.81 15.21 -3.43
C ASP A 54 8.89 15.35 -2.36
N THR A 55 9.49 16.54 -2.25
CA THR A 55 10.57 16.84 -1.31
C THR A 55 10.10 17.69 -0.12
N LYS A 56 8.78 17.92 0.00
CA LYS A 56 8.24 18.67 1.14
C LYS A 56 8.14 17.79 2.37
N VAL A 57 8.56 18.31 3.52
CA VAL A 57 8.22 17.71 4.81
C VAL A 57 6.71 17.75 4.97
N ARG A 58 6.11 16.62 5.34
CA ARG A 58 4.68 16.52 5.59
C ARG A 58 4.45 16.44 7.08
N GLU A 59 3.74 17.42 7.61
CA GLU A 59 3.25 17.43 8.98
C GLU A 59 1.74 17.19 8.95
N TYR A 60 1.30 16.18 9.70
CA TYR A 60 -0.10 15.79 9.78
C TYR A 60 -0.51 15.70 11.24
N LYS A 61 -1.65 16.34 11.55
CA LYS A 61 -2.32 16.22 12.85
C LYS A 61 -3.79 15.93 12.65
N ASN A 62 -4.30 14.95 13.37
CA ASN A 62 -5.72 14.63 13.39
C ASN A 62 -6.12 14.10 14.77
N GLY A 63 -6.83 14.93 15.54
CA GLY A 63 -7.07 14.64 16.95
C GLY A 63 -5.76 14.65 17.73
N SER A 64 -5.51 13.58 18.48
CA SER A 64 -4.26 13.35 19.20
C SER A 64 -3.14 12.79 18.32
N THR A 65 -3.43 12.24 17.14
CA THR A 65 -2.42 11.60 16.30
C THR A 65 -1.59 12.62 15.54
N THR A 66 -0.26 12.46 15.60
CA THR A 66 0.72 13.24 14.85
C THR A 66 1.57 12.33 13.97
N VAL A 67 1.84 12.78 12.74
CA VAL A 67 2.74 12.09 11.81
C VAL A 67 3.54 13.15 11.06
N THR A 68 4.85 13.08 11.15
CA THR A 68 5.77 13.91 10.38
C THR A 68 6.60 13.02 9.45
N VAL A 69 6.52 13.26 8.15
CA VAL A 69 7.24 12.47 7.13
C VAL A 69 8.27 13.35 6.45
N ARG A 70 9.54 12.96 6.53
CA ARG A 70 10.68 13.74 6.02
C ARG A 70 11.36 13.01 4.85
N PRO A 71 11.62 13.69 3.72
CA PRO A 71 12.29 13.09 2.57
C PRO A 71 13.81 13.19 2.68
N ALA A 72 14.50 12.30 1.97
CA ALA A 72 15.88 12.53 1.57
C ALA A 72 15.94 13.58 0.45
N ALA A 73 16.75 14.61 0.62
CA ALA A 73 16.75 15.86 -0.18
C ALA A 73 16.75 15.67 -1.72
N GLN A 74 17.46 14.66 -2.24
CA GLN A 74 17.58 14.42 -3.68
C GLN A 74 16.66 13.30 -4.22
N ILE A 75 15.99 12.56 -3.33
CA ILE A 75 15.23 11.35 -3.67
C ILE A 75 13.72 11.63 -3.60
N GLY A 76 13.30 12.48 -2.65
CA GLY A 76 11.91 12.71 -2.32
C GLY A 76 11.30 11.58 -1.47
N LEU A 77 10.05 11.79 -1.07
CA LEU A 77 9.27 10.87 -0.24
C LEU A 77 8.94 9.57 -0.98
N ALA A 78 8.89 8.47 -0.24
CA ALA A 78 8.28 7.23 -0.69
C ALA A 78 6.80 7.44 -1.01
N THR A 79 6.36 6.83 -2.10
CA THR A 79 5.03 7.00 -2.66
C THR A 79 4.11 5.84 -2.29
N VAL A 80 2.80 6.03 -2.43
CA VAL A 80 1.81 4.95 -2.25
C VAL A 80 2.02 3.75 -3.18
N PHE A 81 2.78 3.92 -4.28
CA PHE A 81 3.19 2.80 -5.12
C PHE A 81 4.43 2.09 -4.58
N ASP A 82 5.34 2.78 -3.89
CA ASP A 82 6.50 2.13 -3.27
C ASP A 82 6.07 1.23 -2.11
N LYS A 83 4.94 1.57 -1.46
CA LYS A 83 4.28 0.75 -0.44
C LYS A 83 3.94 -0.68 -0.89
N ASP A 84 3.86 -0.95 -2.19
CA ASP A 84 3.68 -2.32 -2.70
C ASP A 84 4.75 -3.28 -2.15
N ILE A 85 5.97 -2.80 -1.90
CA ILE A 85 7.06 -3.60 -1.30
C ILE A 85 6.75 -3.95 0.15
N TRP A 86 6.21 -3.01 0.93
CA TRP A 86 5.73 -3.25 2.29
C TRP A 86 4.61 -4.28 2.32
N ILE A 87 3.57 -4.07 1.51
CA ILE A 87 2.42 -4.97 1.44
C ILE A 87 2.89 -6.38 1.06
N TYR A 88 3.76 -6.50 0.05
CA TYR A 88 4.29 -7.79 -0.38
C TYR A 88 5.10 -8.49 0.73
N ALA A 89 6.07 -7.80 1.33
CA ALA A 89 6.94 -8.37 2.36
C ALA A 89 6.16 -8.78 3.63
N ILE A 90 5.25 -7.94 4.12
CA ILE A 90 4.42 -8.26 5.29
C ILE A 90 3.47 -9.41 4.98
N SER A 91 2.90 -9.48 3.77
CA SER A 91 2.02 -10.58 3.39
C SER A 91 2.76 -11.91 3.43
N LYS A 92 4.01 -11.96 2.96
CA LYS A 92 4.87 -13.17 3.05
C LYS A 92 5.14 -13.55 4.51
N LEU A 93 5.48 -12.57 5.36
CA LEU A 93 5.69 -12.83 6.79
C LEU A 93 4.42 -13.31 7.51
N GLN A 94 3.26 -12.72 7.20
CA GLN A 94 1.99 -13.15 7.77
C GLN A 94 1.67 -14.60 7.36
N GLU A 95 1.95 -14.97 6.12
CA GLU A 95 1.73 -16.33 5.63
C GLU A 95 2.66 -17.34 6.32
N SER A 96 3.96 -17.02 6.47
CA SER A 96 4.87 -17.82 7.31
C SER A 96 4.33 -18.01 8.73
N ILE A 97 3.84 -16.95 9.38
CA ILE A 97 3.24 -17.04 10.72
C ILE A 97 2.03 -17.98 10.71
N ASN A 98 1.15 -17.89 9.71
CA ASN A 98 -0.01 -18.78 9.60
C ASN A 98 0.40 -20.25 9.44
N ASN A 99 1.53 -20.49 8.75
CA ASN A 99 2.11 -21.81 8.55
C ASN A 99 2.98 -22.30 9.72
N ASN A 100 3.04 -21.54 10.83
CA ASN A 100 3.91 -21.80 11.98
C ASN A 100 5.41 -21.87 11.63
N GLU A 101 5.84 -21.12 10.62
CA GLU A 101 7.24 -20.99 10.23
C GLU A 101 7.94 -19.86 11.01
N PRO A 102 9.24 -19.99 11.30
CA PRO A 102 10.00 -18.91 11.91
C PRO A 102 10.11 -17.72 10.96
N VAL A 103 9.83 -16.52 11.48
CA VAL A 103 9.91 -15.28 10.72
C VAL A 103 11.08 -14.41 11.15
N SER A 104 11.59 -13.63 10.20
CA SER A 104 12.63 -12.63 10.40
C SER A 104 12.14 -11.28 9.86
N ARG A 105 12.65 -10.17 10.41
CA ARG A 105 12.41 -8.83 9.84
C ARG A 105 13.03 -8.68 8.45
N THR A 106 13.97 -9.54 8.09
CA THR A 106 14.62 -9.54 6.78
C THR A 106 13.91 -10.52 5.86
N VAL A 107 13.35 -9.99 4.77
CA VAL A 107 12.63 -10.74 3.74
C VAL A 107 13.43 -10.71 2.44
N CYS A 108 13.59 -11.87 1.82
CA CYS A 108 14.21 -12.02 0.52
C CYS A 108 13.17 -12.44 -0.52
N PHE A 109 13.24 -11.89 -1.73
CA PHE A 109 12.35 -12.26 -2.82
C PHE A 109 13.00 -12.01 -4.18
N THR A 110 12.55 -12.73 -5.20
CA THR A 110 12.97 -12.41 -6.57
C THR A 110 12.18 -11.20 -7.08
N PRO A 111 12.81 -10.28 -7.84
CA PRO A 111 12.07 -9.19 -8.49
C PRO A 111 10.94 -9.70 -9.41
N TYR A 112 11.13 -10.85 -10.04
CA TYR A 112 10.13 -11.45 -10.92
C TYR A 112 8.82 -11.75 -10.17
N ASP A 113 8.91 -12.47 -9.04
CA ASP A 113 7.74 -12.84 -8.24
C ASP A 113 7.05 -11.61 -7.67
N PHE A 114 7.82 -10.62 -7.21
CA PHE A 114 7.28 -9.33 -6.79
C PHE A 114 6.51 -8.63 -7.93
N PHE A 115 7.06 -8.58 -9.14
CA PHE A 115 6.39 -7.94 -10.27
C PHE A 115 5.13 -8.66 -10.71
N VAL A 116 5.14 -9.98 -10.74
CA VAL A 116 3.97 -10.79 -11.09
C VAL A 116 2.88 -10.59 -10.04
N THR A 117 3.22 -10.81 -8.77
CA THR A 117 2.29 -10.72 -7.64
C THR A 117 1.63 -9.35 -7.51
N THR A 118 2.40 -8.28 -7.71
CA THR A 118 1.91 -6.89 -7.58
C THR A 118 1.42 -6.29 -8.91
N ASN A 119 1.16 -7.12 -9.93
CA ASN A 119 0.64 -6.72 -11.24
C ASN A 119 1.47 -5.61 -11.94
N ARG A 120 2.79 -5.62 -11.76
CA ARG A 120 3.75 -4.70 -12.41
C ARG A 120 4.26 -5.26 -13.74
N SER A 121 4.86 -4.42 -14.57
CA SER A 121 5.64 -4.92 -15.73
C SER A 121 6.89 -5.64 -15.24
N LYS A 122 7.37 -6.58 -16.06
CA LYS A 122 8.62 -7.33 -15.83
C LYS A 122 9.74 -6.94 -16.82
N SER A 123 9.76 -5.67 -17.27
CA SER A 123 10.77 -5.14 -18.19
C SER A 123 12.03 -4.67 -17.45
N GLY A 124 13.16 -4.50 -18.16
CA GLY A 124 14.40 -3.95 -17.57
C GLY A 124 14.19 -2.63 -16.81
N LYS A 125 13.39 -1.71 -17.37
CA LYS A 125 12.95 -0.48 -16.70
C LYS A 125 12.29 -0.73 -15.33
N SER A 126 11.58 -1.85 -15.18
CA SER A 126 10.89 -2.19 -13.93
C SER A 126 11.87 -2.50 -12.79
N TYR A 127 13.05 -3.05 -13.12
CA TYR A 127 14.13 -3.26 -12.15
C TYR A 127 14.73 -1.93 -11.68
N ASP A 128 14.94 -0.97 -12.58
CA ASP A 128 15.39 0.38 -12.21
C ASP A 128 14.35 1.10 -11.34
N ASP A 129 13.08 0.97 -11.68
CA ASP A 129 11.99 1.56 -10.92
C ASP A 129 11.85 0.90 -9.53
N LEU A 130 12.14 -0.40 -9.39
CA LEU A 130 12.26 -1.10 -8.10
C LEU A 130 13.44 -0.56 -7.27
N LYS A 131 14.64 -0.40 -7.86
CA LYS A 131 15.79 0.22 -7.15
C LYS A 131 15.47 1.64 -6.69
N LYS A 132 14.78 2.43 -7.52
CA LYS A 132 14.33 3.79 -7.14
C LYS A 132 13.31 3.75 -6.00
N ALA A 133 12.39 2.79 -5.99
CA ALA A 133 11.43 2.58 -4.91
C ALA A 133 12.13 2.25 -3.59
N LEU A 134 13.08 1.29 -3.60
CA LEU A 134 13.87 0.92 -2.43
C LEU A 134 14.68 2.11 -1.87
N ARG A 135 15.29 2.93 -2.75
CA ARG A 135 15.98 4.16 -2.34
C ARG A 135 15.03 5.17 -1.67
N ARG A 136 13.83 5.38 -2.22
CA ARG A 136 12.82 6.25 -1.61
C ARG A 136 12.35 5.74 -0.25
N LEU A 137 12.07 4.44 -0.14
CA LEU A 137 11.69 3.80 1.13
C LEU A 137 12.79 3.96 2.19
N LYS A 138 14.05 3.70 1.82
CA LYS A 138 15.17 3.84 2.75
C LYS A 138 15.44 5.29 3.15
N GLY A 139 15.23 6.24 2.23
CA GLY A 139 15.52 7.66 2.43
C GLY A 139 14.40 8.46 3.11
N THR A 140 13.22 7.88 3.32
CA THR A 140 12.11 8.59 3.98
C THR A 140 12.05 8.20 5.45
N THR A 141 11.99 9.19 6.34
CA THR A 141 11.81 8.99 7.79
C THR A 141 10.44 9.47 8.23
N ILE A 142 9.93 8.83 9.28
CA ILE A 142 8.61 9.02 9.86
C ILE A 142 8.80 9.22 11.34
N GLU A 143 8.17 10.26 11.87
CA GLU A 143 8.10 10.57 13.29
C GLU A 143 6.63 10.61 13.69
N THR A 144 6.22 9.79 14.65
CA THR A 144 4.81 9.66 15.02
C THR A 144 4.65 9.25 16.47
N ASN A 145 3.49 9.57 17.05
CA ASN A 145 3.05 9.07 18.35
C ASN A 145 2.18 7.79 18.25
N ILE A 146 2.16 7.13 17.09
CA ILE A 146 1.53 5.82 16.92
C ILE A 146 2.55 4.77 17.31
N ILE A 147 2.40 4.21 18.52
CA ILE A 147 3.37 3.28 19.12
C ILE A 147 2.80 1.86 19.12
N TYR A 148 3.60 0.88 18.68
CA TYR A 148 3.28 -0.54 18.77
C TYR A 148 4.12 -1.29 19.81
N SER A 149 5.23 -0.71 20.25
CA SER A 149 6.04 -1.24 21.32
C SER A 149 5.28 -1.19 22.65
N GLU A 150 5.73 -2.00 23.61
CA GLU A 150 5.24 -1.95 25.00
C GLU A 150 6.06 -0.98 25.85
N GLU A 151 7.06 -0.34 25.25
CA GLU A 151 7.90 0.64 25.92
C GLU A 151 7.11 1.93 26.18
N ASN A 152 7.42 2.60 27.29
CA ASN A 152 6.77 3.86 27.64
C ASN A 152 7.40 5.01 26.86
N ILE A 153 7.06 5.12 25.57
CA ILE A 153 7.55 6.16 24.65
C ILE A 153 6.39 6.99 24.11
N ASP A 154 6.61 8.30 23.99
CA ASP A 154 5.59 9.23 23.46
C ASP A 154 5.71 9.45 21.94
N THR A 155 6.87 9.15 21.36
CA THR A 155 7.17 9.39 19.94
C THR A 155 8.25 8.43 19.47
N GLU A 156 8.06 7.88 18.27
CA GLU A 156 9.03 7.02 17.61
C GLU A 156 9.44 7.60 16.25
N ASN A 157 10.71 7.43 15.90
CA ASN A 157 11.25 7.84 14.60
C ASN A 157 11.89 6.65 13.88
N PHE A 158 11.41 6.34 12.68
CA PHE A 158 11.87 5.20 11.89
C PHE A 158 11.78 5.49 10.39
N GLY A 159 12.43 4.65 9.57
CA GLY A 159 12.31 4.70 8.11
C GLY A 159 11.33 3.66 7.58
N PHE A 160 10.93 3.73 6.31
CA PHE A 160 10.10 2.65 5.75
C PHE A 160 10.87 1.32 5.67
N ILE A 161 12.18 1.34 5.41
CA ILE A 161 13.01 0.14 5.48
C ILE A 161 14.33 0.47 6.17
N ASP A 162 14.83 -0.46 6.98
CA ASP A 162 16.11 -0.30 7.66
C ASP A 162 17.28 -0.52 6.69
N ARG A 163 17.12 -1.47 5.76
CA ARG A 163 18.16 -1.86 4.82
C ARG A 163 17.56 -2.52 3.58
N TRP A 164 18.25 -2.41 2.45
CA TRP A 164 18.01 -3.27 1.29
C TRP A 164 19.32 -3.64 0.61
N ARG A 165 19.36 -4.78 -0.07
CA ARG A 165 20.46 -5.22 -0.94
C ARG A 165 19.91 -5.95 -2.15
N VAL A 166 20.65 -5.89 -3.26
CA VAL A 166 20.51 -6.86 -4.35
C VAL A 166 21.62 -7.87 -4.15
N ILE A 167 21.29 -9.15 -4.15
CA ILE A 167 22.25 -10.23 -3.96
C ILE A 167 23.15 -10.31 -5.20
N GLU A 168 24.46 -10.20 -5.00
CA GLU A 168 25.46 -10.24 -6.09
C GLU A 168 26.16 -11.60 -6.20
N GLU A 169 26.10 -12.41 -5.15
CA GLU A 169 26.72 -13.73 -5.08
C GLU A 169 25.74 -14.76 -4.51
N LYS A 170 25.79 -15.99 -5.03
CA LYS A 170 24.95 -17.08 -4.55
C LYS A 170 25.38 -17.50 -3.14
N LYS A 171 24.44 -17.56 -2.19
CA LYS A 171 24.69 -18.01 -0.81
C LYS A 171 23.53 -18.86 -0.29
N GLY A 172 23.73 -20.17 -0.21
CA GLY A 172 22.68 -21.11 0.20
C GLY A 172 21.48 -21.02 -0.75
N LYS A 173 20.30 -20.68 -0.21
CA LYS A 173 19.07 -20.45 -0.98
C LYS A 173 19.00 -19.06 -1.66
N LEU A 174 19.93 -18.16 -1.36
CA LEU A 174 19.95 -16.83 -1.97
C LEU A 174 20.65 -16.89 -3.33
N ASP A 175 19.92 -16.56 -4.38
CA ASP A 175 20.43 -16.47 -5.75
C ASP A 175 20.76 -15.02 -6.15
N ILE A 176 21.66 -14.90 -7.13
CA ILE A 176 22.07 -13.62 -7.71
C ILE A 176 20.86 -12.89 -8.28
N GLY A 177 20.73 -11.60 -7.97
CA GLY A 177 19.63 -10.75 -8.41
C GLY A 177 18.41 -10.74 -7.50
N MET A 178 18.36 -11.58 -6.45
CA MET A 178 17.33 -11.48 -5.41
C MET A 178 17.43 -10.15 -4.66
N VAL A 179 16.30 -9.68 -4.17
CA VAL A 179 16.21 -8.47 -3.34
C VAL A 179 15.99 -8.88 -1.90
N GLU A 180 16.85 -8.38 -1.02
CA GLU A 180 16.75 -8.51 0.42
C GLU A 180 16.32 -7.17 1.01
N VAL A 181 15.31 -7.16 1.89
CA VAL A 181 14.80 -5.97 2.58
C VAL A 181 14.67 -6.27 4.07
N THR A 182 15.22 -5.40 4.92
CA THR A 182 14.99 -5.43 6.37
C THR A 182 13.90 -4.42 6.71
N LEU A 183 12.78 -4.91 7.25
CA LEU A 183 11.67 -4.08 7.73
C LEU A 183 12.04 -3.37 9.04
N PRO A 184 11.49 -2.16 9.28
CA PRO A 184 11.72 -1.44 10.52
C PRO A 184 11.04 -2.14 11.68
N ASP A 185 11.56 -1.92 12.88
CA ASP A 185 11.05 -2.58 14.08
C ASP A 185 9.56 -2.27 14.31
N TRP A 186 9.18 -1.00 14.16
CA TRP A 186 7.80 -0.53 14.23
C TRP A 186 6.82 -1.38 13.41
N LEU A 187 7.16 -1.70 12.15
CA LEU A 187 6.30 -2.48 11.26
C LEU A 187 6.25 -3.96 11.67
N TYR A 188 7.38 -4.49 12.14
CA TYR A 188 7.46 -5.86 12.61
C TYR A 188 6.68 -6.06 13.92
N GLN A 189 6.72 -5.08 14.83
CA GLN A 189 5.87 -5.05 16.01
C GLN A 189 4.39 -4.95 15.64
N ALA A 190 4.03 -4.11 14.67
CA ALA A 190 2.66 -4.01 14.15
C ALA A 190 2.12 -5.37 13.67
N LEU A 191 2.94 -6.16 12.98
CA LEU A 191 2.61 -7.51 12.53
C LEU A 191 2.29 -8.43 13.72
N HIS A 192 3.17 -8.50 14.72
CA HIS A 192 2.97 -9.33 15.92
C HIS A 192 1.79 -8.87 16.78
N LYS A 193 1.50 -7.57 16.81
CA LYS A 193 0.33 -6.98 17.48
C LYS A 193 -0.97 -7.09 16.66
N LYS A 194 -0.95 -7.85 15.56
CA LYS A 194 -2.10 -8.11 14.68
C LYS A 194 -2.73 -6.82 14.13
N LYS A 195 -1.91 -5.81 13.82
CA LYS A 195 -2.33 -4.51 13.26
C LYS A 195 -2.39 -4.51 11.72
N MET A 196 -2.82 -5.64 11.16
CA MET A 196 -2.86 -5.86 9.71
C MET A 196 -4.29 -6.09 9.24
N LEU A 197 -4.64 -5.55 8.07
CA LEU A 197 -5.91 -5.79 7.41
C LEU A 197 -5.70 -6.53 6.09
N LYS A 198 -6.58 -7.51 5.83
CA LYS A 198 -6.66 -8.15 4.50
C LYS A 198 -7.12 -7.11 3.47
N ILE A 199 -6.44 -7.03 2.34
CA ILE A 199 -6.83 -6.19 1.19
C ILE A 199 -7.08 -7.05 -0.06
N SER A 200 -7.85 -6.52 -1.01
CA SER A 200 -8.10 -7.18 -2.28
C SER A 200 -6.85 -7.20 -3.16
N PRO A 201 -6.57 -8.30 -3.87
CA PRO A 201 -5.54 -8.36 -4.91
C PRO A 201 -5.68 -7.26 -5.98
N ASP A 202 -6.90 -6.80 -6.24
CA ASP A 202 -7.15 -5.75 -7.22
C ASP A 202 -6.64 -4.36 -6.75
N TYR A 203 -6.23 -4.22 -5.49
CA TYR A 203 -5.53 -3.03 -4.98
C TYR A 203 -4.35 -2.64 -5.87
N PHE A 204 -3.53 -3.62 -6.28
CA PHE A 204 -2.35 -3.36 -7.10
C PHE A 204 -2.69 -2.85 -8.51
N ARG A 205 -3.93 -3.07 -8.96
CA ARG A 205 -4.41 -2.60 -10.26
C ARG A 205 -4.87 -1.15 -10.20
N ILE A 206 -5.16 -0.58 -9.04
CA ILE A 206 -5.64 0.81 -8.94
C ILE A 206 -4.59 1.75 -9.55
N ARG A 207 -5.02 2.50 -10.58
CA ARG A 207 -4.14 3.29 -11.46
C ARG A 207 -3.60 4.55 -10.80
N LYS A 208 -4.47 5.30 -10.11
CA LYS A 208 -4.14 6.61 -9.55
C LYS A 208 -3.72 6.47 -8.10
N ALA A 209 -2.69 7.22 -7.71
CA ALA A 209 -2.21 7.26 -6.33
C ALA A 209 -3.33 7.67 -5.35
N ILE A 210 -4.14 8.64 -5.74
CA ILE A 210 -5.22 9.12 -4.87
C ILE A 210 -6.31 8.07 -4.68
N ASP A 211 -6.67 7.33 -5.72
CA ASP A 211 -7.68 6.27 -5.62
C ASP A 211 -7.19 5.13 -4.72
N ARG A 212 -5.87 4.80 -4.76
CA ARG A 212 -5.26 3.85 -3.81
C ARG A 212 -5.35 4.33 -2.38
N ARG A 213 -5.01 5.60 -2.15
CA ARG A 213 -5.10 6.21 -0.82
C ARG A 213 -6.52 6.21 -0.28
N ILE A 214 -7.51 6.48 -1.14
CA ILE A 214 -8.92 6.39 -0.77
C ILE A 214 -9.31 4.95 -0.42
N TYR A 215 -8.91 3.96 -1.23
CA TYR A 215 -9.15 2.54 -0.92
C TYR A 215 -8.60 2.16 0.47
N GLU A 216 -7.37 2.57 0.80
CA GLU A 216 -6.75 2.27 2.10
C GLU A 216 -7.54 2.85 3.27
N ILE A 217 -7.93 4.13 3.19
CA ILE A 217 -8.73 4.81 4.22
C ILE A 217 -10.09 4.12 4.37
N VAL A 218 -10.76 3.82 3.26
CA VAL A 218 -12.06 3.15 3.28
C VAL A 218 -11.92 1.76 3.87
N ARG A 219 -10.93 0.97 3.48
CA ARG A 219 -10.71 -0.37 4.05
C ARG A 219 -10.44 -0.32 5.55
N LYS A 220 -9.67 0.66 6.01
CA LYS A 220 -9.38 0.86 7.43
C LYS A 220 -10.61 1.23 8.25
N HIS A 221 -11.46 2.09 7.72
CA HIS A 221 -12.62 2.59 8.46
C HIS A 221 -13.85 1.74 8.28
N CYS A 222 -14.16 1.29 7.06
CA CYS A 222 -15.31 0.44 6.75
C CYS A 222 -15.16 -0.95 7.41
N GLY A 223 -13.97 -1.56 7.38
CA GLY A 223 -13.76 -2.84 8.07
C GLY A 223 -14.74 -3.92 7.57
N ASN A 224 -15.56 -4.45 8.48
CA ASN A 224 -16.67 -5.38 8.17
C ASN A 224 -18.06 -4.69 8.19
N GLN A 225 -18.11 -3.37 8.42
CA GLN A 225 -19.37 -2.64 8.45
C GLN A 225 -19.87 -2.36 7.03
N GLY A 226 -21.19 -2.27 6.85
CA GLY A 226 -21.78 -2.10 5.51
C GLY A 226 -21.49 -0.76 4.86
N GLU A 227 -21.35 0.31 5.65
CA GLU A 227 -21.21 1.68 5.17
C GLU A 227 -20.14 2.47 5.95
N PHE A 228 -19.37 3.31 5.28
CA PHE A 228 -18.51 4.31 5.89
C PHE A 228 -18.77 5.68 5.26
N THR A 229 -19.12 6.66 6.10
CA THR A 229 -19.44 8.02 5.68
C THR A 229 -18.45 9.02 6.28
N ILE A 230 -17.88 9.89 5.45
CA ILE A 230 -16.84 10.86 5.83
C ILE A 230 -17.03 12.19 5.11
N SER A 231 -16.76 13.32 5.78
CA SER A 231 -16.78 14.62 5.11
C SER A 231 -15.67 14.73 4.08
N LEU A 232 -15.92 15.46 3.00
CA LEU A 232 -14.93 15.63 1.94
C LEU A 232 -13.62 16.25 2.47
N GLU A 233 -13.72 17.24 3.36
CA GLU A 233 -12.57 17.89 3.99
C GLU A 233 -11.75 16.91 4.83
N LYS A 234 -12.40 16.06 5.62
CA LYS A 234 -11.70 15.06 6.44
C LYS A 234 -11.02 14.00 5.59
N LEU A 235 -11.67 13.58 4.51
CA LEU A 235 -11.07 12.65 3.54
C LEU A 235 -9.86 13.30 2.85
N HIS A 236 -9.97 14.55 2.42
CA HIS A 236 -8.86 15.32 1.84
C HIS A 236 -7.66 15.38 2.80
N LEU A 237 -7.90 15.74 4.07
CA LEU A 237 -6.88 15.73 5.11
C LEU A 237 -6.22 14.35 5.29
N LYS A 238 -7.01 13.28 5.45
CA LYS A 238 -6.49 11.91 5.63
C LYS A 238 -5.72 11.38 4.40
N THR A 239 -6.06 11.83 3.20
CA THR A 239 -5.31 11.44 1.99
C THR A 239 -3.95 12.12 1.88
N GLY A 240 -3.71 13.22 2.61
CA GLY A 240 -2.51 14.04 2.46
C GLY A 240 -2.40 14.71 1.08
N SER A 241 -3.53 14.89 0.38
CA SER A 241 -3.57 15.51 -0.94
C SER A 241 -3.20 16.99 -0.87
N THR A 242 -2.23 17.41 -1.68
CA THR A 242 -1.83 18.82 -1.83
C THR A 242 -2.68 19.58 -2.84
N ALA A 243 -3.58 18.90 -3.56
CA ALA A 243 -4.50 19.56 -4.48
C ALA A 243 -5.51 20.43 -3.72
N LEU A 244 -5.95 21.53 -4.33
CA LEU A 244 -7.04 22.36 -3.80
C LEU A 244 -8.29 21.51 -3.55
N LEU A 245 -9.04 21.79 -2.47
CA LEU A 245 -10.24 21.02 -2.10
C LEU A 245 -11.27 20.94 -3.25
N LYS A 246 -11.40 21.99 -4.08
CA LYS A 246 -12.27 21.97 -5.28
C LYS A 246 -11.85 20.92 -6.31
N MET A 247 -10.55 20.72 -6.50
CA MET A 247 -10.00 19.74 -7.44
C MET A 247 -10.12 18.33 -6.85
N PHE A 248 -9.91 18.20 -5.54
CA PHE A 248 -10.18 16.96 -4.82
C PHE A 248 -11.64 16.53 -4.95
N ARG A 249 -12.58 17.47 -4.72
CA ARG A 249 -14.03 17.29 -4.95
C ARG A 249 -14.33 16.80 -6.37
N HIS A 250 -13.71 17.43 -7.37
CA HIS A 250 -13.85 17.01 -8.76
C HIS A 250 -13.41 15.56 -8.94
N ASN A 251 -12.24 15.18 -8.41
CA ASN A 251 -11.73 13.82 -8.48
C ASN A 251 -12.66 12.81 -7.81
N ILE A 252 -13.20 13.14 -6.63
CA ILE A 252 -14.20 12.30 -5.94
C ILE A 252 -15.45 12.10 -6.79
N LYS A 253 -15.98 13.16 -7.42
CA LYS A 253 -17.12 13.03 -8.35
C LYS A 253 -16.80 12.15 -9.57
N GLN A 254 -15.55 12.17 -10.06
CA GLN A 254 -15.16 11.27 -11.16
C GLN A 254 -15.04 9.82 -10.69
N LEU A 255 -14.54 9.60 -9.48
CA LEU A 255 -14.46 8.28 -8.88
C LEU A 255 -15.85 7.71 -8.58
N ASP A 256 -16.77 8.56 -8.08
CA ASP A 256 -18.21 8.27 -7.91
C ASP A 256 -18.86 7.85 -9.24
N LYS A 257 -18.63 8.61 -10.32
CA LYS A 257 -19.13 8.25 -11.66
C LYS A 257 -18.55 6.95 -12.22
N ALA A 258 -17.28 6.67 -11.96
CA ALA A 258 -16.63 5.44 -12.43
C ALA A 258 -17.08 4.23 -11.61
N ASN A 259 -17.25 4.42 -10.30
CA ASN A 259 -17.71 3.46 -9.31
C ASN A 259 -17.11 2.06 -9.50
N ASP A 260 -15.79 1.98 -9.63
CA ASP A 260 -15.05 0.76 -9.90
C ASP A 260 -13.84 0.59 -8.99
N LEU A 261 -13.90 1.22 -7.80
CA LEU A 261 -12.97 0.94 -6.71
C LEU A 261 -13.16 -0.51 -6.25
N PRO A 262 -12.08 -1.29 -5.99
CA PRO A 262 -12.22 -2.65 -5.49
C PRO A 262 -12.97 -2.67 -4.16
N ASP A 263 -13.78 -3.71 -3.92
CA ASP A 263 -14.57 -3.97 -2.70
C ASP A 263 -15.62 -2.90 -2.31
N TYR A 264 -15.56 -1.68 -2.84
CA TYR A 264 -16.39 -0.58 -2.36
C TYR A 264 -17.10 0.13 -3.51
N SER A 265 -18.38 0.42 -3.30
CA SER A 265 -19.06 1.46 -4.06
C SER A 265 -18.89 2.81 -3.37
N ILE A 266 -18.86 3.88 -4.16
CA ILE A 266 -18.74 5.26 -3.69
C ILE A 266 -19.99 6.04 -4.15
N ARG A 267 -20.43 6.97 -3.32
CA ARG A 267 -21.45 7.97 -3.62
C ARG A 267 -21.05 9.31 -3.01
N TYR A 268 -21.10 10.39 -3.78
CA TYR A 268 -20.86 11.74 -3.26
C TYR A 268 -22.18 12.49 -3.01
N ASP A 269 -22.45 12.83 -1.75
CA ASP A 269 -23.58 13.70 -1.37
C ASP A 269 -23.15 15.17 -1.44
N ALA A 270 -23.63 15.85 -2.49
CA ALA A 270 -23.32 17.26 -2.71
C ALA A 270 -24.00 18.22 -1.74
N LYS A 271 -25.10 17.83 -1.08
CA LYS A 271 -25.84 18.68 -0.13
C LYS A 271 -25.15 18.67 1.23
N ALA A 272 -24.79 17.49 1.71
CA ALA A 272 -24.12 17.32 3.00
C ALA A 272 -22.59 17.49 2.94
N ASP A 273 -22.02 17.56 1.73
CA ASP A 273 -20.59 17.48 1.46
C ASP A 273 -19.89 16.24 2.07
N MET A 274 -20.56 15.10 1.92
CA MET A 274 -20.13 13.81 2.45
C MET A 274 -19.80 12.85 1.31
N VAL A 275 -18.83 11.98 1.55
CA VAL A 275 -18.51 10.83 0.71
C VAL A 275 -18.94 9.58 1.45
N ILE A 276 -19.76 8.78 0.81
CA ILE A 276 -20.36 7.57 1.37
C ILE A 276 -19.78 6.39 0.61
N PHE A 277 -19.24 5.43 1.34
CA PHE A 277 -18.68 4.20 0.79
C PHE A 277 -19.48 3.01 1.32
N ASN A 278 -19.92 2.12 0.44
CA ASN A 278 -20.58 0.88 0.85
C ASN A 278 -19.73 -0.32 0.45
N ASN A 279 -19.57 -1.26 1.36
CA ASN A 279 -18.94 -2.54 1.07
C ASN A 279 -19.81 -3.33 0.08
N ARG A 280 -19.18 -3.90 -0.95
CA ARG A 280 -19.82 -4.72 -1.98
C ARG A 280 -19.89 -6.20 -1.62
N ASN A 281 -19.10 -6.61 -0.62
CA ASN A 281 -18.93 -7.99 -0.19
C ASN A 281 -19.70 -8.25 1.11
#